data_AF-A0A7K4HGB8-F1
#
_entry.id   AF-A0A7K4HGB8-F1
#
_cell.length_a   1.000
_cell.length_b   1.000
_cell.length_c   1.000
_cell.angle_alpha   90.00
_cell.angle_beta   90.00
_cell.angle_gamma   90.00
#
_symmetry.space_group_name_H-M   'P 1'
#
loop_
_entity.id
_entity.type
_entity.pdbx_description
1 polymer ?
#
loop_
_entity_poly.entity_id
_entity_poly.type
_entity_poly.pdbx_seq_one_letter_code
_entity_poly.pdbx_strand_id
1 'polypeptide(L)'
;MTSKMISIRDDIYKNLKKLKNPNESFSELLERLIENQRKDPLKHFGIANNLSDEDLDDFETSVKEGKKKDAIISSSKFSEIWGD
;
A
#
# COMPACT_ATOMS: atom_id res chain seq x y z
N MET A 1 -20.42 -15.70 11.32
CA MET A 1 -19.88 -14.57 10.53
C MET A 1 -21.02 -13.67 10.13
N THR A 2 -20.92 -12.37 10.41
CA THR A 2 -21.82 -11.36 9.85
C THR A 2 -21.29 -10.96 8.48
N SER A 3 -22.07 -11.17 7.44
CA SER A 3 -21.72 -10.70 6.09
C SER A 3 -22.23 -9.27 5.91
N LYS A 4 -21.45 -8.46 5.19
CA LYS A 4 -21.87 -7.16 4.67
C LYS A 4 -21.71 -7.17 3.17
N MET A 5 -22.66 -6.58 2.46
CA MET A 5 -22.61 -6.44 1.02
C MET A 5 -22.02 -5.08 0.67
N ILE A 6 -20.99 -5.09 -0.19
CA ILE A 6 -20.42 -3.86 -0.75
C ILE A 6 -20.64 -3.87 -2.26
N SER A 7 -21.06 -2.72 -2.80
CA SER A 7 -21.12 -2.54 -4.24
C SER A 7 -19.77 -2.04 -4.73
N ILE A 8 -19.26 -2.61 -5.81
CA ILE A 8 -18.01 -2.21 -6.46
C ILE A 8 -18.24 -2.04 -7.95
N ARG A 9 -17.38 -1.27 -8.60
CA ARG A 9 -17.41 -1.14 -10.07
C ARG A 9 -17.00 -2.44 -10.74
N ASP A 10 -17.54 -2.68 -11.94
CA ASP A 10 -17.32 -3.91 -12.71
C ASP A 10 -15.84 -4.11 -13.11
N ASP A 11 -15.13 -3.03 -13.44
CA ASP A 11 -13.69 -3.05 -13.73
C ASP A 11 -12.89 -3.57 -12.53
N ILE A 12 -13.22 -3.10 -11.33
CA ILE A 12 -12.59 -3.53 -10.08
C ILE A 12 -12.92 -4.99 -9.78
N TYR A 13 -14.18 -5.41 -9.94
CA TYR A 13 -14.56 -6.81 -9.78
C TYR A 13 -13.74 -7.74 -10.70
N LYS A 14 -13.60 -7.37 -11.97
CA LYS A 14 -12.79 -8.13 -12.96
C LYS A 14 -11.33 -8.22 -12.53
N ASN A 15 -10.76 -7.14 -12.00
CA ASN A 15 -9.37 -7.14 -11.51
C ASN A 15 -9.20 -8.02 -10.27
N LEU A 16 -10.10 -7.91 -9.29
CA LEU A 16 -10.08 -8.77 -8.10
C LEU A 16 -10.25 -10.25 -8.48
N LYS A 17 -11.12 -10.56 -9.43
CA LYS A 17 -11.34 -11.93 -9.92
C LYS A 17 -10.07 -12.53 -10.55
N LYS A 18 -9.25 -11.73 -11.24
CA LYS A 18 -7.96 -12.18 -11.80
C LYS A 18 -6.90 -12.43 -10.72
N LEU A 19 -6.94 -11.68 -9.62
CA LEU A 19 -6.00 -11.79 -8.50
C LEU A 19 -6.36 -12.91 -7.50
N LYS A 20 -7.59 -13.40 -7.58
CA LYS A 20 -8.15 -14.42 -6.70
C LYS A 20 -7.64 -15.80 -7.07
N ASN A 21 -7.16 -16.56 -6.09
CA ASN A 21 -6.77 -17.95 -6.30
C ASN A 21 -7.99 -18.87 -6.53
N PRO A 22 -7.83 -20.05 -7.16
CA PRO A 22 -8.94 -20.95 -7.50
C PRO A 22 -9.82 -21.33 -6.30
N ASN A 23 -9.21 -21.60 -5.14
CA ASN A 23 -9.92 -22.06 -3.93
C ASN A 23 -10.07 -20.98 -2.84
N GLU A 24 -9.71 -19.73 -3.15
CA GLU A 24 -9.83 -18.60 -2.22
C GLU A 24 -11.24 -18.01 -2.27
N SER A 25 -11.71 -17.31 -1.24
CA SER A 25 -12.93 -16.49 -1.27
C SER A 25 -12.58 -15.02 -1.53
N PHE A 26 -13.56 -14.18 -1.87
CA PHE A 26 -13.28 -12.74 -1.99
C PHE A 26 -12.89 -12.12 -0.66
N SER A 27 -13.42 -12.61 0.47
CA SER A 27 -13.02 -12.13 1.80
C SER A 27 -11.55 -12.45 2.09
N GLU A 28 -11.10 -13.67 1.79
CA GLU A 28 -9.70 -14.09 1.97
C GLU A 28 -8.75 -13.33 1.05
N LEU A 29 -9.17 -13.05 -0.21
CA LEU A 29 -8.41 -12.19 -1.11
C LEU A 29 -8.22 -10.80 -0.50
N LEU A 30 -9.29 -10.18 -0.01
CA LEU A 30 -9.24 -8.84 0.58
C LEU A 30 -8.36 -8.81 1.84
N GLU A 31 -8.48 -9.83 2.69
CA GLU A 31 -7.62 -10.01 3.87
C GLU A 31 -6.14 -10.11 3.47
N ARG A 32 -5.81 -10.99 2.52
CA ARG A 32 -4.45 -11.13 1.97
C ARG A 32 -3.90 -9.83 1.39
N LEU A 33 -4.72 -9.06 0.67
CA LEU A 33 -4.31 -7.77 0.11
C LEU A 33 -4.05 -6.73 1.21
N ILE A 34 -4.90 -6.67 2.23
CA ILE A 34 -4.71 -5.78 3.39
C ILE A 34 -3.44 -6.16 4.16
N GLU A 35 -3.23 -7.44 4.43
CA GLU A 35 -2.03 -7.95 5.09
C GLU A 35 -0.76 -7.69 4.27
N ASN A 36 -0.82 -7.87 2.95
CA ASN A 36 0.32 -7.59 2.07
C ASN A 36 0.59 -6.09 1.95
N GLN A 37 -0.42 -5.23 2.04
CA GLN A 37 -0.20 -3.78 2.13
C GLN A 37 0.50 -3.39 3.43
N ARG A 38 0.28 -4.14 4.51
CA ARG A 38 1.00 -3.99 5.78
C ARG A 38 2.40 -4.59 5.77
N LYS A 39 2.76 -5.40 4.77
CA LYS A 39 4.11 -5.97 4.65
C LYS A 39 5.07 -4.89 4.15
N ASP A 40 5.67 -4.27 5.15
CA ASP A 40 6.95 -3.60 5.20
C ASP A 40 7.70 -3.37 3.86
N PRO A 41 7.86 -2.11 3.43
CA PRO A 41 8.74 -1.72 2.31
C PRO A 41 10.14 -2.35 2.35
N LEU A 42 10.66 -2.65 3.55
CA LEU A 42 11.96 -3.27 3.75
C LEU A 42 12.06 -4.68 3.18
N LYS A 43 10.94 -5.40 3.02
CA LYS A 43 10.95 -6.78 2.52
C LYS A 43 11.46 -6.93 1.08
N HIS A 44 11.53 -5.82 0.34
CA HIS A 44 12.05 -5.75 -1.02
C HIS A 44 13.46 -5.15 -1.11
N PHE A 45 14.01 -4.64 0.00
CA PHE A 45 15.41 -4.25 0.09
C PHE A 45 16.24 -5.47 0.47
N GLY A 46 17.07 -5.96 -0.45
CA GLY A 46 17.91 -7.15 -0.21
C GLY A 46 18.87 -7.03 0.97
N ILE A 47 19.09 -5.82 1.48
CA ILE A 47 19.89 -5.51 2.67
C ILE A 47 19.11 -5.59 3.99
N ALA A 48 17.77 -5.64 3.97
CA ALA A 48 16.94 -5.57 5.16
C ALA A 48 17.13 -6.77 6.11
N ASN A 49 17.49 -7.94 5.58
CA ASN A 49 17.78 -9.12 6.40
C ASN A 49 19.08 -9.01 7.22
N ASN A 50 19.91 -7.99 6.95
CA ASN A 50 21.22 -7.79 7.57
C ASN A 50 21.26 -6.53 8.45
N LEU A 51 20.18 -5.77 8.54
CA LEU A 51 20.08 -4.55 9.34
C LEU A 51 19.54 -4.88 10.73
N SER A 52 19.95 -4.09 11.74
CA SER A 52 19.40 -4.21 13.09
C SER A 52 17.98 -3.64 13.15
N ASP A 53 17.18 -4.04 14.14
CA ASP A 53 15.82 -3.52 14.32
C ASP A 53 15.78 -1.99 14.46
N GLU A 54 16.84 -1.39 15.05
CA GLU A 54 17.00 0.07 15.18
C GLU A 54 17.21 0.74 13.81
N ASP A 55 18.09 0.18 12.97
CA ASP A 55 18.33 0.68 11.61
C ASP A 55 17.08 0.58 10.71
N LEU A 56 16.26 -0.46 10.94
CA LEU A 56 15.00 -0.67 10.21
C LEU A 56 13.96 0.39 10.60
N ASP A 57 13.83 0.70 11.89
CA ASP A 57 12.90 1.72 12.38
C ASP A 57 13.31 3.13 11.90
N ASP A 58 14.61 3.44 11.93
CA ASP A 58 15.15 4.69 11.39
C ASP A 58 14.90 4.82 9.89
N PHE A 59 15.06 3.73 9.14
CA PHE A 59 14.77 3.70 7.72
C PHE A 59 13.27 3.90 7.44
N GLU A 60 12.39 3.21 8.16
CA GLU A 60 10.94 3.35 7.99
C GLU A 60 10.48 4.79 8.31
N THR A 61 11.03 5.38 9.37
CA THR A 61 10.78 6.77 9.76
C THR A 61 11.23 7.73 8.66
N SER A 62 12.43 7.54 8.11
CA SER A 62 12.97 8.34 7.00
C SER A 62 12.10 8.26 5.73
N VAL A 63 11.60 7.07 5.39
CA VAL A 63 10.70 6.87 4.24
C VAL A 63 9.36 7.58 4.45
N LYS A 64 8.78 7.47 5.66
CA LYS A 64 7.52 8.16 6.01
C LYS A 64 7.68 9.68 5.92
N GLU A 65 8.78 10.22 6.42
CA GLU A 65 9.08 11.64 6.32
C GLU A 65 9.29 12.10 4.88
N GLY A 66 10.04 11.34 4.09
CA GLY A 66 10.27 11.62 2.67
C GLY A 66 8.95 11.74 1.91
N LYS A 67 8.02 10.80 2.10
CA LYS A 67 6.69 10.84 1.47
C LYS A 67 5.87 12.06 1.88
N LYS A 68 5.92 12.48 3.15
CA LYS A 68 5.23 13.69 3.62
C LYS A 68 5.80 14.94 2.95
N LYS A 69 7.14 15.06 2.90
CA LYS A 69 7.82 16.19 2.27
C LYS A 69 7.52 16.24 0.77
N ASP A 70 7.54 15.10 0.10
CA ASP A 70 7.27 14.99 -1.33
C ASP A 70 5.82 15.35 -1.68
N ALA A 71 4.85 14.97 -0.83
CA ALA A 71 3.45 15.37 -0.97
C ALA A 71 3.27 16.90 -0.85
N ILE A 72 3.97 17.54 0.09
CA ILE A 72 3.95 19.00 0.26
C ILE A 72 4.56 19.70 -0.95
N ILE A 73 5.75 19.25 -1.40
CA ILE A 73 6.44 19.80 -2.57
C ILE A 73 5.59 19.64 -3.83
N SER A 74 5.02 18.45 -4.04
CA SER A 74 4.15 18.19 -5.19
C SER A 74 2.90 19.05 -5.18
N SER A 75 2.28 19.26 -4.01
CA SER A 75 1.12 20.15 -3.85
C SER A 75 1.47 21.62 -4.13
N SER A 76 2.61 22.10 -3.61
CA SER A 76 3.11 23.47 -3.86
C SER A 76 3.39 23.69 -5.35
N LYS A 77 4.12 22.76 -5.97
CA LYS A 77 4.47 22.82 -7.39
C LYS A 77 3.25 22.70 -8.30
N PHE A 78 2.26 21.89 -7.92
CA PHE A 78 1.00 21.82 -8.63
C PHE A 78 0.27 23.17 -8.59
N SER A 79 0.21 23.81 -7.42
CA SER A 79 -0.40 25.14 -7.25
C SER A 79 0.34 26.24 -8.04
N GLU A 80 1.67 26.19 -8.11
CA GLU A 80 2.46 27.15 -8.91
C GLU A 80 2.22 27.01 -10.43
N ILE A 81 2.02 25.78 -10.93
CA ILE A 81 1.89 25.52 -12.36
C ILE A 81 0.43 25.66 -12.83
N TRP A 82 -0.53 25.34 -11.96
CA TRP A 82 -1.94 25.18 -12.34
C TRP A 82 -2.94 25.92 -11.45
N GLY A 83 -2.49 26.68 -10.45
CA GLY A 83 -3.37 27.55 -9.67
C GLY A 83 -3.61 28.87 -10.40
N ASP A 84 -4.87 29.31 -10.48
CA ASP A 84 -5.26 30.65 -10.92
C ASP A 84 -4.73 31.75 -9.97
#